data_AF-Q1D9T9-F1
#
_entry.id   AF-Q1D9T9-F1
#
_cell.length_a   1.000
_cell.length_b   1.000
_cell.length_c   1.000
_cell.angle_alpha   90.00
_cell.angle_beta   90.00
_cell.angle_gamma   90.00
#
_symmetry.space_group_name_H-M   'P 1'
#
loop_
_entity.id
_entity.type
_entity.pdbx_description
1 polymer ?
#
loop_
_entity_poly.entity_id
_entity_poly.type
_entity_poly.pdbx_seq_one_letter_code
_entity_poly.pdbx_strand_id
1 'polypeptide(L)'
;MAPLAEAANRKQEVDRYIHGFHQKGMFNGTALVATEGGILLKKGYGSANLEWKVPNAPDTKFRIGSITKSFTATVILQLVAEGKLQLDDPITKHLPDYRGDTGGRVTITHLLNHTSGIPSYTSAPHFRADSVNPYGVAEFVKKSCSGDLEFEPGTKYAYNNCGYYLLGALIEKLTGQTYAQAVQARIFGPLGMKDSGYDVTATVLPKRASGYTPRPGGYVNAPYIDMGQPYAAGSLYSTVEDLYRWDRAFYGDTLMPAELKQKMLTPGLQHYGFGWAIAPVQLHDGKTKLPGIFHSGGINGFSSLLVRLPERKEVVILLDNATHGDLQEIAGGVLSILHGIAPRQARMPIGTVMMESLGKGSTAEAIANYRALKKTKEAQYDFSESQLNTVGYHLLRDGRVVDAIEVFKLNVETFPKGANCYDSLGEAYAAHGDKEQAIANYRKSLELDPKNENAVKMLKELEQPAATR
;
A
#
# COMPACT_ATOMS: atom_id res chain seq x y z
N MET A 1 11.20 -10.92 -39.07
CA MET A 1 11.02 -12.07 -38.14
C MET A 1 11.68 -11.87 -36.78
N ALA A 2 12.81 -11.16 -36.66
CA ALA A 2 13.50 -10.93 -35.37
C ALA A 2 12.68 -10.21 -34.27
N PRO A 3 11.88 -9.15 -34.55
CA PRO A 3 11.15 -8.42 -33.49
C PRO A 3 10.06 -9.24 -32.79
N LEU A 4 9.42 -10.16 -33.51
CA LEU A 4 8.38 -11.03 -32.96
C LEU A 4 8.98 -12.14 -32.07
N ALA A 5 10.14 -12.68 -32.45
CA ALA A 5 10.86 -13.67 -31.65
C ALA A 5 11.40 -13.04 -30.35
N GLU A 6 11.88 -11.80 -30.41
CA GLU A 6 12.35 -11.05 -29.25
C GLU A 6 11.20 -10.71 -28.28
N ALA A 7 10.06 -10.25 -28.79
CA ALA A 7 8.87 -10.00 -27.97
C ALA A 7 8.33 -11.29 -27.31
N ALA A 8 8.32 -12.41 -28.05
CA ALA A 8 7.92 -13.71 -27.50
C ALA A 8 8.86 -14.18 -26.39
N ASN A 9 10.18 -13.97 -26.54
CA ASN A 9 11.16 -14.30 -25.51
C ASN A 9 10.98 -13.43 -24.26
N ARG A 10 10.83 -12.10 -24.42
CA ARG A 10 10.57 -11.19 -23.29
C ARG A 10 9.29 -11.55 -22.53
N LYS A 11 8.20 -11.89 -23.24
CA LYS A 11 6.95 -12.35 -22.61
C LYS A 11 7.18 -13.58 -21.73
N GLN A 12 7.91 -14.59 -22.23
CA GLN A 12 8.20 -15.81 -21.47
C GLN A 12 9.11 -15.53 -20.27
N GLU A 13 10.06 -14.61 -20.41
CA GLU A 13 10.95 -14.20 -19.31
C GLU A 13 10.17 -13.49 -18.20
N VAL A 14 9.31 -12.52 -18.54
CA VAL A 14 8.43 -11.84 -17.59
C VAL A 14 7.48 -12.83 -16.91
N ASP A 15 6.88 -13.75 -17.66
CA ASP A 15 5.99 -14.77 -17.09
C ASP A 15 6.73 -15.67 -16.10
N ARG A 16 7.91 -16.19 -16.49
CA ARG A 16 8.76 -17.02 -15.61
C ARG A 16 9.17 -16.28 -14.35
N TYR A 17 9.51 -14.99 -14.49
CA TYR A 17 9.89 -14.13 -13.38
C TYR A 17 8.78 -13.99 -12.35
N ILE A 18 7.58 -13.57 -12.77
CA ILE A 18 6.42 -13.43 -11.88
C ILE A 18 6.00 -14.78 -11.30
N HIS A 19 6.05 -15.85 -12.11
CA HIS A 19 5.78 -17.21 -11.63
C HIS A 19 6.75 -17.64 -10.52
N GLY A 20 8.01 -17.20 -10.56
CA GLY A 20 8.99 -17.46 -9.51
C GLY A 20 8.65 -16.84 -8.15
N PHE A 21 7.96 -15.69 -8.13
CA PHE A 21 7.39 -15.10 -6.91
C PHE A 21 6.16 -15.87 -6.44
N HIS A 22 5.29 -16.27 -7.38
CA HIS A 22 4.13 -17.09 -7.07
C HIS A 22 4.50 -18.42 -6.41
N GLN A 23 5.48 -19.15 -6.97
CA GLN A 23 5.97 -20.42 -6.41
C GLN A 23 6.52 -20.29 -4.98
N LYS A 24 6.93 -19.09 -4.57
CA LYS A 24 7.44 -18.80 -3.22
C LYS A 24 6.38 -18.16 -2.30
N GLY A 25 5.11 -18.12 -2.72
CA GLY A 25 4.01 -17.53 -1.96
C GLY A 25 4.08 -16.02 -1.83
N MET A 26 4.87 -15.35 -2.69
CA MET A 26 5.07 -13.89 -2.69
C MET A 26 4.19 -13.16 -3.71
N PHE A 27 3.41 -13.90 -4.50
CA PHE A 27 2.40 -13.35 -5.39
C PHE A 27 1.26 -14.37 -5.64
N ASN A 28 0.02 -13.95 -5.47
CA ASN A 28 -1.18 -14.71 -5.80
C ASN A 28 -2.22 -13.70 -6.30
N GLY A 29 -2.38 -13.63 -7.62
CA GLY A 29 -3.06 -12.51 -8.23
C GLY A 29 -3.04 -12.49 -9.75
N THR A 30 -3.23 -11.31 -10.31
CA THR A 30 -3.20 -11.07 -11.76
C THR A 30 -2.19 -9.99 -12.12
N ALA A 31 -1.49 -10.19 -13.23
CA ALA A 31 -0.50 -9.24 -13.75
C ALA A 31 -0.83 -8.83 -15.19
N LEU A 32 -0.63 -7.55 -15.49
CA LEU A 32 -0.58 -7.02 -16.85
C LEU A 32 0.68 -6.19 -17.04
N VAL A 33 1.38 -6.45 -18.13
CA VAL A 33 2.56 -5.70 -18.56
C VAL A 33 2.32 -5.26 -20.00
N ALA A 34 2.44 -3.96 -20.25
CA ALA A 34 2.27 -3.40 -21.58
C ALA A 34 3.39 -2.39 -21.89
N THR A 35 3.69 -2.27 -23.17
CA THR A 35 4.64 -1.30 -23.74
C THR A 35 3.92 -0.43 -24.77
N GLU A 36 4.65 0.45 -25.48
CA GLU A 36 4.10 1.15 -26.63
C GLU A 36 3.50 0.22 -27.70
N GLY A 37 4.05 -0.99 -27.85
CA GLY A 37 3.55 -2.00 -28.78
C GLY A 37 2.26 -2.72 -28.34
N GLY A 38 1.70 -2.35 -27.18
CA GLY A 38 0.50 -2.97 -26.62
C GLY A 38 0.80 -3.93 -25.45
N ILE A 39 -0.14 -4.82 -25.16
CA ILE A 39 -0.05 -5.76 -24.03
C ILE A 39 0.97 -6.86 -24.35
N LEU A 40 2.05 -6.93 -23.55
CA LEU A 40 3.06 -7.99 -23.61
C LEU A 40 2.62 -9.23 -22.82
N LEU A 41 2.09 -9.02 -21.62
CA LEU A 41 1.60 -10.06 -20.71
C LEU A 41 0.28 -9.63 -20.08
N LYS A 42 -0.66 -10.56 -19.98
CA LYS A 42 -1.91 -10.43 -19.20
C LYS A 42 -2.30 -11.82 -18.69
N LYS A 43 -2.05 -12.11 -17.40
CA LYS A 43 -2.12 -13.48 -16.86
C LYS A 43 -2.48 -13.50 -15.37
N GLY A 44 -3.18 -14.56 -14.95
CA GLY A 44 -3.44 -14.88 -13.54
C GLY A 44 -2.48 -15.93 -12.98
N TYR A 45 -2.23 -15.84 -11.68
CA TYR A 45 -1.32 -16.67 -10.90
C TYR A 45 -2.02 -17.08 -9.59
N GLY A 46 -1.97 -18.36 -9.24
CA GLY A 46 -2.63 -18.88 -8.04
C GLY A 46 -4.17 -18.81 -8.11
N SER A 47 -4.82 -18.60 -6.96
CA SER A 47 -6.28 -18.72 -6.84
C SER A 47 -6.97 -17.41 -6.44
N ALA A 48 -8.04 -17.05 -7.15
CA ALA A 48 -8.98 -16.00 -6.76
C ALA A 48 -9.76 -16.37 -5.50
N ASN A 49 -9.98 -17.67 -5.28
CA ASN A 49 -10.54 -18.21 -4.05
C ASN A 49 -9.82 -19.52 -3.69
N LEU A 50 -9.24 -19.57 -2.49
CA LEU A 50 -8.45 -20.70 -1.99
C LEU A 50 -9.32 -21.89 -1.57
N GLU A 51 -10.50 -21.66 -0.98
CA GLU A 51 -11.40 -22.74 -0.52
C GLU A 51 -11.89 -23.61 -1.70
N TRP A 52 -12.28 -22.95 -2.78
CA TRP A 52 -12.83 -23.58 -3.98
C TRP A 52 -11.80 -23.82 -5.07
N LYS A 53 -10.54 -23.40 -4.85
CA LYS A 53 -9.43 -23.47 -5.82
C LYS A 53 -9.78 -22.82 -7.16
N VAL A 54 -10.53 -21.72 -7.13
CA VAL A 54 -10.88 -20.96 -8.34
C VAL A 54 -9.63 -20.21 -8.79
N PRO A 55 -9.13 -20.43 -10.02
CA PRO A 55 -7.89 -19.81 -10.47
C PRO A 55 -8.07 -18.29 -10.64
N ASN A 56 -7.01 -17.54 -10.37
CA ASN A 56 -6.94 -16.16 -10.81
C ASN A 56 -6.89 -16.11 -12.34
N ALA A 57 -7.63 -15.18 -12.92
CA ALA A 57 -7.70 -14.92 -14.36
C ALA A 57 -7.69 -13.40 -14.62
N PRO A 58 -7.30 -12.91 -15.81
CA PRO A 58 -7.19 -11.47 -16.09
C PRO A 58 -8.43 -10.60 -15.79
N ASP A 59 -9.61 -11.21 -15.75
CA ASP A 59 -10.90 -10.59 -15.46
C ASP A 59 -11.39 -10.82 -14.01
N THR A 60 -10.52 -11.38 -13.16
CA THR A 60 -10.75 -11.46 -11.72
C THR A 60 -10.74 -10.05 -11.14
N LYS A 61 -11.75 -9.73 -10.34
CA LYS A 61 -11.95 -8.42 -9.73
C LYS A 61 -11.32 -8.39 -8.35
N PHE A 62 -10.42 -7.43 -8.15
CA PHE A 62 -9.72 -7.19 -6.89
C PHE A 62 -10.11 -5.83 -6.35
N ARG A 63 -10.15 -5.69 -5.02
CA ARG A 63 -10.11 -4.37 -4.39
C ARG A 63 -8.76 -3.72 -4.71
N ILE A 64 -8.76 -2.49 -5.20
CA ILE A 64 -7.53 -1.79 -5.64
C ILE A 64 -7.00 -0.80 -4.60
N GLY A 65 -7.63 -0.75 -3.42
CA GLY A 65 -7.25 0.11 -2.32
C GLY A 65 -6.98 1.54 -2.78
N SER A 66 -5.87 2.10 -2.32
CA SER A 66 -5.49 3.49 -2.59
C SER A 66 -5.23 3.86 -4.06
N ILE A 67 -5.18 2.92 -5.02
CA ILE A 67 -5.23 3.31 -6.45
C ILE A 67 -6.51 4.10 -6.75
N THR A 68 -7.59 3.85 -5.99
CA THR A 68 -8.83 4.64 -5.95
C THR A 68 -8.59 6.16 -5.90
N LYS A 69 -7.55 6.62 -5.21
CA LYS A 69 -7.23 8.04 -5.08
C LYS A 69 -6.99 8.73 -6.43
N SER A 70 -6.37 8.03 -7.38
CA SER A 70 -6.17 8.56 -8.74
C SER A 70 -7.49 8.83 -9.47
N PHE A 71 -8.52 8.00 -9.24
CA PHE A 71 -9.87 8.18 -9.78
C PHE A 71 -10.57 9.37 -9.12
N THR A 72 -10.53 9.43 -7.78
CA THR A 72 -11.11 10.55 -7.01
C THR A 72 -10.48 11.89 -7.41
N ALA A 73 -9.16 11.96 -7.51
CA ALA A 73 -8.44 13.15 -7.96
C ALA A 73 -8.88 13.56 -9.38
N THR A 74 -9.08 12.60 -10.28
CA THR A 74 -9.54 12.87 -11.64
C THR A 74 -10.95 13.46 -11.67
N VAL A 75 -11.89 12.92 -10.89
CA VAL A 75 -13.24 13.51 -10.81
C VAL A 75 -13.18 14.93 -10.25
N ILE A 76 -12.36 15.19 -9.23
CA ILE A 76 -12.17 16.55 -8.70
C ILE A 76 -11.64 17.50 -9.79
N LEU A 77 -10.64 17.08 -10.57
CA LEU A 77 -10.10 17.90 -11.65
C LEU A 77 -11.09 18.11 -12.79
N GLN A 78 -11.96 17.15 -13.09
CA GLN A 78 -13.07 17.36 -14.01
C GLN A 78 -14.05 18.42 -13.49
N LEU A 79 -14.38 18.39 -12.20
CA LEU A 79 -15.24 19.41 -11.59
C LEU A 79 -14.57 20.80 -11.57
N VAL A 80 -13.24 20.87 -11.46
CA VAL A 80 -12.47 22.12 -11.65
C VAL A 80 -12.59 22.61 -13.10
N ALA A 81 -12.43 21.73 -14.08
CA ALA A 81 -12.60 22.07 -15.49
C ALA A 81 -14.03 22.56 -15.81
N GLU A 82 -15.03 22.02 -15.11
CA GLU A 82 -16.44 22.46 -15.19
C GLU A 82 -16.72 23.77 -14.44
N GLY A 83 -15.73 24.36 -13.75
CA GLY A 83 -15.89 25.58 -12.96
C GLY A 83 -16.73 25.40 -11.69
N LYS A 84 -16.99 24.15 -11.25
CA LYS A 84 -17.80 23.85 -10.06
C LYS A 84 -17.05 24.05 -8.74
N LEU A 85 -15.72 23.98 -8.77
CA LEU A 85 -14.85 24.28 -7.65
C LEU A 85 -13.50 24.80 -8.15
N GLN A 86 -12.75 25.47 -7.28
CA GLN A 86 -11.38 25.88 -7.53
C GLN A 86 -10.42 25.14 -6.60
N LEU A 87 -9.16 24.97 -7.03
CA LEU A 87 -8.18 24.17 -6.30
C LEU A 87 -7.70 24.84 -4.99
N ASP A 88 -7.85 26.14 -4.88
CA ASP A 88 -7.55 26.98 -3.72
C ASP A 88 -8.78 27.24 -2.83
N ASP A 89 -9.96 26.74 -3.22
CA ASP A 89 -11.16 26.86 -2.40
C ASP A 89 -10.94 26.19 -1.03
N PRO A 90 -11.32 26.84 0.08
CA PRO A 90 -11.34 26.19 1.37
C PRO A 90 -12.46 25.14 1.40
N ILE A 91 -12.29 24.07 2.19
CA ILE A 91 -13.27 22.99 2.30
C ILE A 91 -14.66 23.53 2.67
N THR A 92 -14.72 24.50 3.59
CA THR A 92 -15.97 25.07 4.11
C THR A 92 -16.79 25.83 3.07
N LYS A 93 -16.20 26.25 1.96
CA LYS A 93 -16.94 26.86 0.84
C LYS A 93 -17.95 25.88 0.23
N HIS A 94 -17.61 24.60 0.22
CA HIS A 94 -18.42 23.55 -0.42
C HIS A 94 -19.08 22.62 0.60
N LEU A 95 -18.48 22.47 1.78
CA LEU A 95 -19.03 21.72 2.92
C LEU A 95 -19.27 22.67 4.12
N PRO A 96 -20.35 23.46 4.13
CA PRO A 96 -20.58 24.47 5.17
C PRO A 96 -20.82 23.86 6.56
N ASP A 97 -21.26 22.61 6.63
CA ASP A 97 -21.45 21.87 7.89
C ASP A 97 -20.13 21.30 8.45
N TYR A 98 -19.03 21.43 7.71
CA TYR A 98 -17.70 21.06 8.20
C TYR A 98 -17.20 22.08 9.22
N ARG A 99 -16.40 21.61 10.18
CA ARG A 99 -15.84 22.43 11.27
C ARG A 99 -15.07 23.65 10.73
N GLY A 100 -15.53 24.86 11.08
CA GLY A 100 -15.09 26.10 10.43
C GLY A 100 -13.65 26.55 10.70
N ASP A 101 -13.17 26.42 11.94
CA ASP A 101 -11.84 26.87 12.38
C ASP A 101 -10.67 26.15 11.68
N THR A 102 -10.85 24.87 11.37
CA THR A 102 -9.88 24.05 10.62
C THR A 102 -10.18 24.02 9.13
N GLY A 103 -11.45 23.81 8.76
CA GLY A 103 -11.87 23.69 7.36
C GLY A 103 -11.72 24.96 6.54
N GLY A 104 -11.73 26.14 7.17
CA GLY A 104 -11.46 27.42 6.51
C GLY A 104 -10.00 27.61 6.09
N ARG A 105 -9.07 26.79 6.61
CA ARG A 105 -7.62 26.88 6.33
C ARG A 105 -7.11 25.81 5.37
N VAL A 106 -7.89 24.74 5.18
CA VAL A 106 -7.52 23.61 4.32
C VAL A 106 -8.15 23.80 2.95
N THR A 107 -7.36 23.74 1.88
CA THR A 107 -7.83 23.88 0.50
C THR A 107 -7.99 22.54 -0.19
N ILE A 108 -8.65 22.52 -1.34
CA ILE A 108 -8.76 21.31 -2.18
C ILE A 108 -7.38 20.78 -2.60
N THR A 109 -6.44 21.66 -2.91
CA THR A 109 -5.04 21.30 -3.21
C THR A 109 -4.40 20.55 -2.04
N HIS A 110 -4.59 21.05 -0.81
CA HIS A 110 -4.03 20.41 0.39
C HIS A 110 -4.56 18.98 0.59
N LEU A 111 -5.82 18.73 0.24
CA LEU A 111 -6.41 17.39 0.29
C LEU A 111 -5.81 16.46 -0.77
N LEU A 112 -5.67 16.94 -2.01
CA LEU A 112 -5.20 16.14 -3.14
C LEU A 112 -3.74 15.69 -2.98
N ASN A 113 -2.88 16.53 -2.39
CA ASN A 113 -1.44 16.30 -2.27
C ASN A 113 -0.96 15.92 -0.85
N HIS A 114 -1.87 15.58 0.06
CA HIS A 114 -1.57 15.15 1.44
C HIS A 114 -0.81 16.19 2.29
N THR A 115 -1.18 17.46 2.16
CA THR A 115 -0.59 18.57 2.94
C THR A 115 -1.61 19.29 3.82
N SER A 116 -2.72 18.63 4.16
CA SER A 116 -3.84 19.24 4.89
C SER A 116 -3.62 19.45 6.39
N GLY A 117 -2.75 18.66 7.02
CA GLY A 117 -2.63 18.64 8.49
C GLY A 117 -3.77 17.93 9.21
N ILE A 118 -4.79 17.44 8.50
CA ILE A 118 -5.90 16.68 9.12
C ILE A 118 -5.34 15.35 9.66
N PRO A 119 -5.72 14.87 10.86
CA PRO A 119 -5.36 13.54 11.34
C PRO A 119 -5.98 12.44 10.49
N SER A 120 -5.26 11.34 10.23
CA SER A 120 -5.81 10.22 9.43
C SER A 120 -6.62 9.28 10.31
N TYR A 121 -7.88 9.01 9.96
CA TYR A 121 -8.72 8.05 10.69
C TYR A 121 -8.10 6.64 10.77
N THR A 122 -7.27 6.25 9.79
CA THR A 122 -6.57 4.95 9.78
C THR A 122 -5.47 4.83 10.82
N SER A 123 -5.02 5.96 11.39
CA SER A 123 -4.03 6.02 12.46
C SER A 123 -4.67 6.04 13.85
N ALA A 124 -6.00 6.09 13.92
CA ALA A 124 -6.71 6.09 15.20
C ALA A 124 -6.59 4.73 15.90
N PRO A 125 -6.35 4.69 17.23
CA PRO A 125 -6.12 3.44 17.98
C PRO A 125 -7.21 2.37 17.79
N HIS A 126 -8.48 2.79 17.64
CA HIS A 126 -9.62 1.88 17.53
C HIS A 126 -10.09 1.62 16.09
N PHE A 127 -9.38 2.16 15.08
CA PHE A 127 -9.80 2.08 13.68
C PHE A 127 -10.11 0.65 13.23
N ARG A 128 -9.24 -0.32 13.55
CA ARG A 128 -9.45 -1.72 13.12
C ARG A 128 -10.76 -2.31 13.65
N ALA A 129 -11.07 -2.08 14.93
CA ALA A 129 -12.31 -2.55 15.54
C ALA A 129 -13.52 -1.81 14.96
N ASP A 130 -13.39 -0.50 14.73
CA ASP A 130 -14.47 0.34 14.24
C ASP A 130 -14.76 0.18 12.74
N SER A 131 -13.80 -0.36 11.97
CA SER A 131 -13.85 -0.47 10.51
C SER A 131 -14.94 -1.42 9.98
N VAL A 132 -15.64 -2.13 10.85
CA VAL A 132 -16.78 -2.98 10.48
C VAL A 132 -18.11 -2.23 10.45
N ASN A 133 -18.15 -1.00 11.00
CA ASN A 133 -19.39 -0.25 11.17
C ASN A 133 -19.74 0.55 9.90
N PRO A 134 -21.00 0.53 9.45
CA PRO A 134 -21.45 1.31 8.30
C PRO A 134 -21.82 2.74 8.73
N TYR A 135 -20.89 3.69 8.63
CA TYR A 135 -21.19 5.10 8.89
C TYR A 135 -21.71 5.80 7.63
N GLY A 136 -22.65 6.73 7.81
CA GLY A 136 -22.98 7.68 6.75
C GLY A 136 -21.82 8.65 6.49
N VAL A 137 -21.66 9.16 5.26
CA VAL A 137 -20.55 10.05 4.88
C VAL A 137 -20.43 11.25 5.81
N ALA A 138 -21.53 11.96 6.09
CA ALA A 138 -21.53 13.14 6.96
C ALA A 138 -21.20 12.78 8.44
N GLU A 139 -21.73 11.66 8.91
CA GLU A 139 -21.43 11.15 10.26
C GLU A 139 -19.95 10.81 10.41
N PHE A 140 -19.39 10.09 9.42
CA PHE A 140 -17.99 9.70 9.41
C PHE A 140 -17.06 10.92 9.35
N VAL A 141 -17.37 11.89 8.49
CA VAL A 141 -16.60 13.15 8.41
C VAL A 141 -16.53 13.84 9.77
N LYS A 142 -17.69 14.00 10.44
CA LYS A 142 -17.77 14.65 11.75
C LYS A 142 -17.05 13.86 12.84
N LYS A 143 -17.12 12.52 12.80
CA LYS A 143 -16.51 11.65 13.81
C LYS A 143 -15.00 11.54 13.64
N SER A 144 -14.52 11.45 12.41
CA SER A 144 -13.18 10.90 12.12
C SER A 144 -12.29 11.79 11.28
N CYS A 145 -12.84 12.84 10.64
CA CYS A 145 -12.08 13.68 9.70
C CYS A 145 -12.18 15.18 9.97
N SER A 146 -12.70 15.61 11.12
CA SER A 146 -12.82 17.04 11.49
C SER A 146 -12.12 17.39 12.82
N GLY A 147 -11.05 16.66 13.15
CA GLY A 147 -10.19 16.92 14.32
C GLY A 147 -9.29 18.15 14.18
N ASP A 148 -8.51 18.43 15.22
CA ASP A 148 -7.50 19.50 15.19
C ASP A 148 -6.38 19.16 14.20
N LEU A 149 -5.80 20.18 13.56
CA LEU A 149 -4.72 19.98 12.60
C LEU A 149 -3.41 19.64 13.33
N GLU A 150 -2.71 18.62 12.84
CA GLU A 150 -1.40 18.19 13.34
C GLU A 150 -0.26 19.13 12.92
N PHE A 151 -0.49 19.92 11.86
CA PHE A 151 0.44 20.92 11.36
C PHE A 151 -0.26 21.96 10.46
N GLU A 152 0.42 23.07 10.20
CA GLU A 152 -0.04 24.12 9.30
C GLU A 152 -0.23 23.61 7.86
N PRO A 153 -1.42 23.75 7.24
CA PRO A 153 -1.65 23.26 5.89
C PRO A 153 -0.62 23.79 4.87
N GLY A 154 -0.14 22.91 3.99
CA GLY A 154 0.88 23.19 2.99
C GLY A 154 2.33 23.09 3.48
N THR A 155 2.59 23.05 4.80
CA THR A 155 3.97 23.09 5.33
C THR A 155 4.66 21.73 5.42
N LYS A 156 3.89 20.63 5.50
CA LYS A 156 4.39 19.26 5.61
C LYS A 156 3.55 18.31 4.76
N TYR A 157 4.15 17.17 4.42
CA TYR A 157 3.46 16.04 3.82
C TYR A 157 3.15 15.00 4.90
N ALA A 158 1.91 14.53 4.94
CA ALA A 158 1.50 13.37 5.73
C ALA A 158 0.39 12.61 4.98
N TYR A 159 0.69 11.39 4.51
CA TYR A 159 -0.26 10.59 3.74
C TYR A 159 -1.56 10.37 4.53
N ASN A 160 -2.68 10.82 3.98
CA ASN A 160 -3.91 10.95 4.76
C ASN A 160 -5.15 10.45 4.01
N ASN A 161 -5.90 9.53 4.63
CA ASN A 161 -7.11 8.98 4.03
C ASN A 161 -8.35 9.88 4.23
N CYS A 162 -8.41 10.69 5.29
CA CYS A 162 -9.46 11.69 5.47
C CYS A 162 -9.49 12.71 4.33
N GLY A 163 -8.34 13.13 3.80
CA GLY A 163 -8.31 14.08 2.71
C GLY A 163 -9.05 13.58 1.47
N TYR A 164 -8.82 12.33 1.08
CA TYR A 164 -9.55 11.71 -0.04
C TYR A 164 -10.99 11.34 0.30
N TYR A 165 -11.31 11.06 1.57
CA TYR A 165 -12.68 10.90 2.03
C TYR A 165 -13.49 12.19 1.82
N LEU A 166 -12.91 13.33 2.21
CA LEU A 166 -13.50 14.66 2.04
C LEU A 166 -13.65 15.04 0.56
N LEU A 167 -12.68 14.69 -0.29
CA LEU A 167 -12.84 14.83 -1.75
C LEU A 167 -14.03 14.03 -2.28
N GLY A 168 -14.28 12.82 -1.76
CA GLY A 168 -15.49 12.06 -2.05
C GLY A 168 -16.78 12.79 -1.64
N ALA A 169 -16.82 13.35 -0.43
CA ALA A 169 -17.97 14.13 0.04
C ALA A 169 -18.21 15.39 -0.81
N LEU A 170 -17.15 16.06 -1.25
CA LEU A 170 -17.22 17.19 -2.19
C LEU A 170 -17.80 16.78 -3.54
N ILE A 171 -17.38 15.62 -4.08
CA ILE A 171 -17.94 15.08 -5.32
C ILE A 171 -19.44 14.88 -5.17
N GLU A 172 -19.91 14.25 -4.10
CA GLU A 172 -21.35 14.03 -3.90
C GLU A 172 -22.11 15.34 -3.78
N LYS A 173 -21.58 16.29 -3.00
CA LYS A 173 -22.19 17.60 -2.80
C LYS A 173 -22.33 18.39 -4.11
N LEU A 174 -21.31 18.38 -4.95
CA LEU A 174 -21.25 19.19 -6.18
C LEU A 174 -21.93 18.53 -7.39
N THR A 175 -22.12 17.21 -7.34
CA THR A 175 -22.77 16.46 -8.44
C THR A 175 -24.22 16.08 -8.12
N GLY A 176 -24.60 16.00 -6.85
CA GLY A 176 -25.86 15.39 -6.41
C GLY A 176 -25.93 13.88 -6.62
N GLN A 177 -24.82 13.25 -7.00
CA GLN A 177 -24.70 11.80 -7.22
C GLN A 177 -23.95 11.17 -6.04
N THR A 178 -24.19 9.89 -5.78
CA THR A 178 -23.27 9.13 -4.92
C THR A 178 -21.88 9.09 -5.56
N TYR A 179 -20.82 8.92 -4.77
CA TYR A 179 -19.46 8.80 -5.31
C TYR A 179 -19.34 7.69 -6.36
N ALA A 180 -19.97 6.53 -6.11
CA ALA A 180 -20.00 5.41 -7.05
C ALA A 180 -20.62 5.80 -8.40
N GLN A 181 -21.74 6.51 -8.39
CA GLN A 181 -22.40 7.01 -9.60
C GLN A 181 -21.55 8.04 -10.33
N ALA A 182 -20.89 8.95 -9.60
CA ALA A 182 -20.03 9.96 -10.20
C ALA A 182 -18.82 9.34 -10.92
N VAL A 183 -18.11 8.41 -10.27
CA VAL A 183 -16.98 7.69 -10.90
C VAL A 183 -17.45 6.86 -12.09
N GLN A 184 -18.60 6.18 -11.97
CA GLN A 184 -19.17 5.40 -13.06
C GLN A 184 -19.46 6.28 -14.29
N ALA A 185 -20.17 7.39 -14.09
CA ALA A 185 -20.60 8.26 -15.19
C ALA A 185 -19.43 9.01 -15.85
N ARG A 186 -18.42 9.38 -15.06
CA ARG A 186 -17.35 10.28 -15.49
C ARG A 186 -16.07 9.59 -15.92
N ILE A 187 -15.85 8.36 -15.47
CA ILE A 187 -14.63 7.59 -15.75
C ILE A 187 -14.97 6.23 -16.34
N PHE A 188 -15.64 5.35 -15.59
CA PHE A 188 -15.76 3.95 -16.00
C PHE A 188 -16.57 3.77 -17.29
N GLY A 189 -17.71 4.45 -17.40
CA GLY A 189 -18.53 4.45 -18.61
C GLY A 189 -17.77 4.95 -19.85
N PRO A 190 -17.23 6.19 -19.82
CA PRO A 190 -16.47 6.76 -20.95
C PRO A 190 -15.25 5.95 -21.38
N LEU A 191 -14.56 5.30 -20.44
CA LEU A 191 -13.38 4.47 -20.74
C LEU A 191 -13.72 3.01 -21.07
N GLY A 192 -14.99 2.61 -20.95
CA GLY A 192 -15.42 1.23 -21.12
C GLY A 192 -14.82 0.28 -20.08
N MET A 193 -14.57 0.75 -18.87
CA MET A 193 -14.09 -0.05 -17.74
C MET A 193 -15.26 -0.81 -17.10
N LYS A 194 -15.73 -1.86 -17.77
CA LYS A 194 -16.97 -2.58 -17.45
C LYS A 194 -16.84 -3.50 -16.23
N ASP A 195 -15.62 -3.82 -15.81
CA ASP A 195 -15.32 -4.70 -14.69
C ASP A 195 -14.73 -3.92 -13.49
N SER A 196 -15.01 -2.62 -13.44
CA SER A 196 -14.64 -1.71 -12.35
C SER A 196 -15.88 -1.12 -11.70
N GLY A 197 -15.78 -0.83 -10.40
CA GLY A 197 -16.92 -0.33 -9.64
C GLY A 197 -16.57 0.00 -8.19
N TYR A 198 -17.55 0.50 -7.46
CA TYR A 198 -17.46 0.66 -6.01
C TYR A 198 -17.82 -0.67 -5.34
N ASP A 199 -16.94 -1.17 -4.49
CA ASP A 199 -17.20 -2.44 -3.82
C ASP A 199 -18.24 -2.29 -2.70
N VAL A 200 -19.25 -3.15 -2.73
CA VAL A 200 -20.29 -3.25 -1.70
C VAL A 200 -20.38 -4.71 -1.29
N THR A 201 -20.31 -4.97 0.01
CA THR A 201 -20.33 -6.34 0.56
C THR A 201 -21.57 -7.12 0.13
N ALA A 202 -22.74 -6.48 0.15
CA ALA A 202 -24.01 -7.13 -0.17
C ALA A 202 -24.19 -7.47 -1.66
N THR A 203 -23.42 -6.84 -2.56
CA THR A 203 -23.56 -7.05 -4.00
C THR A 203 -22.92 -8.36 -4.42
N VAL A 204 -23.71 -9.22 -5.07
CA VAL A 204 -23.17 -10.41 -5.77
C VAL A 204 -22.38 -9.93 -6.98
N LEU A 205 -21.05 -10.01 -6.87
CA LEU A 205 -20.13 -9.54 -7.89
C LEU A 205 -19.43 -10.75 -8.56
N PRO A 206 -19.75 -11.06 -9.82
CA PRO A 206 -19.12 -12.17 -10.54
C PRO A 206 -17.61 -11.98 -10.65
N LYS A 207 -16.85 -13.06 -10.41
CA LYS A 207 -15.38 -13.09 -10.46
C LYS A 207 -14.70 -12.17 -9.43
N ARG A 208 -15.38 -11.84 -8.33
CA ARG A 208 -14.77 -11.18 -7.17
C ARG A 208 -13.81 -12.16 -6.49
N ALA A 209 -12.55 -11.77 -6.35
CA ALA A 209 -11.59 -12.51 -5.56
C ALA A 209 -11.92 -12.43 -4.05
N SER A 210 -11.60 -13.49 -3.32
CA SER A 210 -11.56 -13.51 -1.86
C SER A 210 -10.20 -13.01 -1.38
N GLY A 211 -10.17 -12.20 -0.33
CA GLY A 211 -8.94 -11.66 0.25
C GLY A 211 -8.43 -12.52 1.40
N TYR A 212 -7.12 -12.78 1.44
CA TYR A 212 -6.48 -13.60 2.46
C TYR A 212 -5.31 -12.89 3.13
N THR A 213 -5.03 -13.26 4.37
CA THR A 213 -3.86 -12.82 5.13
C THR A 213 -2.94 -14.01 5.37
N PRO A 214 -1.63 -13.90 5.05
CA PRO A 214 -0.69 -14.94 5.37
C PRO A 214 -0.54 -15.10 6.89
N ARG A 215 -0.45 -16.35 7.33
CA ARG A 215 -0.17 -16.77 8.70
C ARG A 215 0.86 -17.91 8.66
N PRO A 216 1.56 -18.17 9.78
CA PRO A 216 2.34 -19.40 9.89
C PRO A 216 1.48 -20.61 9.53
N GLY A 217 1.97 -21.45 8.62
CA GLY A 217 1.25 -22.63 8.15
C GLY A 217 0.22 -22.40 7.03
N GLY A 218 0.06 -21.17 6.51
CA GLY A 218 -0.76 -20.93 5.31
C GLY A 218 -1.45 -19.57 5.27
N TYR A 219 -2.74 -19.58 4.97
CA TYR A 219 -3.55 -18.38 4.80
C TYR A 219 -4.81 -18.45 5.66
N VAL A 220 -5.25 -17.30 6.16
CA VAL A 220 -6.57 -17.12 6.78
C VAL A 220 -7.37 -16.12 5.97
N ASN A 221 -8.71 -16.20 6.04
CA ASN A 221 -9.57 -15.17 5.46
C ASN A 221 -9.25 -13.80 6.05
N ALA A 222 -9.17 -12.79 5.20
CA ALA A 222 -8.91 -11.43 5.67
C ALA A 222 -10.08 -10.90 6.50
N PRO A 223 -9.82 -10.11 7.56
CA PRO A 223 -10.88 -9.53 8.38
C PRO A 223 -11.83 -8.67 7.55
N TYR A 224 -13.11 -8.72 7.90
CA TYR A 224 -14.13 -7.85 7.29
C TYR A 224 -13.79 -6.37 7.49
N ILE A 225 -14.12 -5.57 6.48
CA ILE A 225 -14.12 -4.10 6.53
C ILE A 225 -15.35 -3.63 5.78
N ASP A 226 -16.10 -2.70 6.36
CA ASP A 226 -17.18 -2.03 5.67
C ASP A 226 -16.60 -1.07 4.63
N MET A 227 -16.99 -1.21 3.37
CA MET A 227 -16.41 -0.43 2.28
C MET A 227 -16.80 1.06 2.35
N GLY A 228 -17.78 1.46 3.17
CA GLY A 228 -18.03 2.86 3.49
C GLY A 228 -16.92 3.55 4.29
N GLN A 229 -16.00 2.77 4.88
CA GLN A 229 -14.85 3.27 5.65
C GLN A 229 -13.74 3.81 4.72
N PRO A 230 -13.17 3.01 3.80
CA PRO A 230 -12.22 3.54 2.82
C PRO A 230 -12.85 4.53 1.85
N TYR A 231 -14.14 4.35 1.51
CA TYR A 231 -14.91 5.23 0.62
C TYR A 231 -14.10 5.69 -0.63
N ALA A 232 -14.08 6.99 -0.92
CA ALA A 232 -13.33 7.62 -2.02
C ALA A 232 -11.81 7.59 -1.87
N ALA A 233 -11.28 7.08 -0.76
CA ALA A 233 -9.85 6.87 -0.55
C ALA A 233 -9.39 5.45 -0.92
N GLY A 234 -10.29 4.47 -1.06
CA GLY A 234 -9.86 3.08 -1.23
C GLY A 234 -10.86 2.00 -1.64
N SER A 235 -12.10 2.33 -1.98
CA SER A 235 -13.17 1.32 -2.09
C SER A 235 -13.45 0.73 -3.46
N LEU A 236 -12.73 1.18 -4.48
CA LEU A 236 -12.96 0.67 -5.82
C LEU A 236 -12.43 -0.76 -5.94
N TYR A 237 -13.09 -1.55 -6.78
CA TYR A 237 -12.55 -2.76 -7.37
C TYR A 237 -12.28 -2.55 -8.86
N SER A 238 -11.38 -3.36 -9.42
CA SER A 238 -11.08 -3.35 -10.85
C SER A 238 -10.43 -4.68 -11.28
N THR A 239 -10.10 -4.76 -12.56
CA THR A 239 -9.30 -5.81 -13.19
C THR A 239 -8.03 -5.21 -13.77
N VAL A 240 -7.04 -6.04 -14.10
CA VAL A 240 -5.82 -5.55 -14.76
C VAL A 240 -6.11 -4.93 -16.13
N GLU A 241 -7.13 -5.39 -16.85
CA GLU A 241 -7.50 -4.83 -18.16
C GLU A 241 -8.16 -3.46 -18.04
N ASP A 242 -9.05 -3.28 -17.08
CA ASP A 242 -9.67 -1.97 -16.85
C ASP A 242 -8.63 -0.95 -16.35
N LEU A 243 -7.72 -1.34 -15.47
CA LEU A 243 -6.61 -0.47 -15.06
C LEU A 243 -5.63 -0.16 -16.21
N TYR A 244 -5.51 -1.04 -17.21
CA TYR A 244 -4.79 -0.72 -18.44
C TYR A 244 -5.52 0.36 -19.26
N ARG A 245 -6.84 0.27 -19.38
CA ARG A 245 -7.66 1.34 -20.02
C ARG A 245 -7.50 2.67 -19.29
N TRP A 246 -7.51 2.63 -17.95
CA TRP A 246 -7.23 3.78 -17.10
C TRP A 246 -5.87 4.41 -17.40
N ASP A 247 -4.81 3.62 -17.44
CA ASP A 247 -3.47 4.09 -17.81
C ASP A 247 -3.43 4.68 -19.23
N ARG A 248 -4.08 4.03 -20.21
CA ARG A 248 -4.13 4.50 -21.60
C ARG A 248 -4.84 5.85 -21.73
N ALA A 249 -5.82 6.13 -20.88
CA ALA A 249 -6.57 7.38 -20.92
C ALA A 249 -5.71 8.63 -20.64
N PHE A 250 -4.56 8.49 -19.98
CA PHE A 250 -3.65 9.61 -19.71
C PHE A 250 -2.88 10.10 -20.94
N TYR A 251 -2.83 9.33 -22.04
CA TYR A 251 -2.13 9.75 -23.27
C TYR A 251 -2.99 10.59 -24.22
N GLY A 252 -4.28 10.73 -23.93
CA GLY A 252 -5.18 11.66 -24.62
C GLY A 252 -5.87 12.61 -23.64
N ASP A 253 -6.62 13.57 -24.14
CA ASP A 253 -7.25 14.63 -23.31
C ASP A 253 -8.73 14.35 -23.03
N THR A 254 -9.18 13.11 -23.23
CA THR A 254 -10.58 12.69 -23.04
C THR A 254 -11.07 12.89 -21.61
N LEU A 255 -10.22 12.67 -20.61
CA LEU A 255 -10.62 12.74 -19.20
C LEU A 255 -10.57 14.15 -18.62
N MET A 256 -9.58 14.95 -19.01
CA MET A 256 -9.37 16.30 -18.50
C MET A 256 -8.44 17.09 -19.44
N PRO A 257 -8.50 18.43 -19.41
CA PRO A 257 -7.55 19.29 -20.14
C PRO A 257 -6.09 18.98 -19.80
N ALA A 258 -5.20 19.22 -20.77
CA ALA A 258 -3.77 18.93 -20.65
C ALA A 258 -3.13 19.66 -19.45
N GLU A 259 -3.56 20.89 -19.16
CA GLU A 259 -3.03 21.71 -18.07
C GLU A 259 -3.36 21.11 -16.70
N LEU A 260 -4.59 20.60 -16.51
CA LEU A 260 -4.98 19.94 -15.27
C LEU A 260 -4.31 18.58 -15.11
N LYS A 261 -4.13 17.85 -16.22
CA LYS A 261 -3.37 16.60 -16.22
C LYS A 261 -1.90 16.83 -15.84
N GLN A 262 -1.28 17.87 -16.40
CA GLN A 262 0.08 18.27 -16.02
C GLN A 262 0.16 18.64 -14.54
N LYS A 263 -0.84 19.38 -14.02
CA LYS A 263 -0.92 19.71 -12.60
C LYS A 263 -1.08 18.46 -11.72
N MET A 264 -1.91 17.50 -12.14
CA MET A 264 -2.10 16.21 -11.46
C MET A 264 -0.79 15.44 -11.30
N LEU A 265 0.06 15.51 -12.32
CA LEU A 265 1.31 14.74 -12.44
C LEU A 265 2.56 15.57 -12.11
N THR A 266 2.39 16.77 -11.54
CA THR A 266 3.50 17.56 -11.00
C THR A 266 3.75 17.16 -9.54
N PRO A 267 4.99 16.78 -9.16
CA PRO A 267 5.27 16.38 -7.77
C PRO A 267 5.21 17.58 -6.82
N GLY A 268 4.52 17.40 -5.70
CA GLY A 268 4.60 18.26 -4.52
C GLY A 268 5.63 17.77 -3.50
N LEU A 269 5.38 18.06 -2.22
CA LEU A 269 6.18 17.53 -1.11
C LEU A 269 6.20 16.00 -1.14
N GLN A 270 7.35 15.40 -0.80
CA GLN A 270 7.57 13.94 -0.83
C GLN A 270 7.23 13.29 -2.19
N HIS A 271 7.45 14.03 -3.28
CA HIS A 271 7.25 13.53 -4.64
C HIS A 271 5.82 13.07 -4.94
N TYR A 272 4.81 13.63 -4.25
CA TYR A 272 3.41 13.23 -4.41
C TYR A 272 2.62 14.29 -5.19
N GLY A 273 1.97 13.85 -6.27
CA GLY A 273 1.04 14.66 -7.08
C GLY A 273 -0.41 14.47 -6.61
N PHE A 274 -1.38 14.65 -7.51
CA PHE A 274 -2.78 14.44 -7.16
C PHE A 274 -3.17 12.97 -7.40
N GLY A 275 -3.05 12.17 -6.34
CA GLY A 275 -3.44 10.75 -6.36
C GLY A 275 -2.37 9.83 -6.94
N TRP A 276 -1.13 10.32 -7.07
CA TRP A 276 0.00 9.61 -7.66
C TRP A 276 1.31 9.94 -6.93
N ALA A 277 2.13 8.93 -6.68
CA ALA A 277 3.54 9.14 -6.40
C ALA A 277 4.31 9.31 -7.72
N ILE A 278 5.19 10.29 -7.78
CA ILE A 278 5.97 10.68 -8.97
C ILE A 278 7.44 10.60 -8.58
N ALA A 279 7.96 9.38 -8.53
CA ALA A 279 9.32 9.10 -8.11
C ALA A 279 9.97 8.10 -9.06
N PRO A 280 11.31 8.12 -9.21
CA PRO A 280 11.98 7.19 -10.09
C PRO A 280 11.81 5.74 -9.62
N VAL A 281 11.58 4.82 -10.55
CA VAL A 281 11.62 3.38 -10.29
C VAL A 281 13.06 2.91 -10.47
N GLN A 282 13.62 2.33 -9.40
CA GLN A 282 14.96 1.76 -9.40
C GLN A 282 14.92 0.37 -10.04
N LEU A 283 15.76 0.13 -11.06
CA LEU A 283 15.95 -1.19 -11.65
C LEU A 283 16.95 -2.02 -10.84
N HIS A 284 16.98 -3.32 -11.11
CA HIS A 284 17.66 -4.31 -10.26
C HIS A 284 19.19 -4.32 -10.39
N ASP A 285 19.75 -3.53 -11.32
CA ASP A 285 21.19 -3.26 -11.42
C ASP A 285 21.71 -2.28 -10.33
N GLY A 286 20.81 -1.67 -9.56
CA GLY A 286 21.12 -0.72 -8.48
C GLY A 286 21.63 0.64 -8.97
N LYS A 287 21.64 0.89 -10.29
CA LYS A 287 22.19 2.11 -10.90
C LYS A 287 21.20 2.81 -11.81
N THR A 288 20.36 2.05 -12.52
CA THR A 288 19.40 2.60 -13.48
C THR A 288 18.11 3.01 -12.78
N LYS A 289 17.70 4.26 -12.98
CA LYS A 289 16.45 4.82 -12.47
C LYS A 289 15.62 5.35 -13.63
N LEU A 290 14.35 4.95 -13.70
CA LEU A 290 13.42 5.39 -14.74
C LEU A 290 12.38 6.36 -14.15
N PRO A 291 12.00 7.45 -14.83
CA PRO A 291 10.98 8.37 -14.34
C PRO A 291 9.63 7.67 -14.23
N GLY A 292 9.18 7.44 -12.99
CA GLY A 292 8.00 6.66 -12.68
C GLY A 292 6.84 7.48 -12.15
N ILE A 293 5.63 7.05 -12.50
CA ILE A 293 4.39 7.50 -11.88
C ILE A 293 3.68 6.25 -11.39
N PHE A 294 3.41 6.16 -10.10
CA PHE A 294 2.81 4.96 -9.53
C PHE A 294 1.90 5.24 -8.35
N HIS A 295 1.04 4.28 -8.04
CA HIS A 295 0.33 4.25 -6.77
C HIS A 295 0.14 2.79 -6.34
N SER A 296 0.40 2.50 -5.08
CA SER A 296 0.09 1.20 -4.46
C SER A 296 -1.28 1.24 -3.77
N GLY A 297 -1.91 0.10 -3.60
CA GLY A 297 -3.15 -0.03 -2.83
C GLY A 297 -2.99 -1.15 -1.82
N GLY A 298 -3.45 -0.91 -0.61
CA GLY A 298 -3.55 -1.91 0.44
C GLY A 298 -4.92 -1.81 1.09
N ILE A 299 -5.58 -2.95 1.26
CA ILE A 299 -6.80 -3.09 2.03
C ILE A 299 -6.88 -4.54 2.50
N ASN A 300 -7.71 -4.85 3.50
CA ASN A 300 -7.77 -6.18 4.11
C ASN A 300 -7.81 -7.31 3.07
N GLY A 301 -6.71 -8.07 2.99
CA GLY A 301 -6.55 -9.22 2.09
C GLY A 301 -6.18 -8.91 0.65
N PHE A 302 -5.91 -7.65 0.30
CA PHE A 302 -5.56 -7.24 -1.05
C PHE A 302 -4.40 -6.24 -1.07
N SER A 303 -3.49 -6.45 -2.01
CA SER A 303 -2.44 -5.52 -2.37
C SER A 303 -2.49 -5.25 -3.87
N SER A 304 -2.26 -4.02 -4.28
CA SER A 304 -2.24 -3.65 -5.69
C SER A 304 -1.13 -2.66 -6.00
N LEU A 305 -0.64 -2.69 -7.23
CA LEU A 305 0.34 -1.74 -7.71
C LEU A 305 0.08 -1.43 -9.17
N LEU A 306 0.09 -0.14 -9.51
CA LEU A 306 0.10 0.35 -10.89
C LEU A 306 1.31 1.28 -11.03
N VAL A 307 2.26 0.89 -11.88
CA VAL A 307 3.47 1.67 -12.21
C VAL A 307 3.45 2.00 -13.69
N ARG A 308 3.64 3.27 -14.03
CA ARG A 308 3.63 3.80 -15.40
C ARG A 308 4.96 4.48 -15.68
N LEU A 309 5.51 4.27 -16.88
CA LEU A 309 6.62 5.04 -17.44
C LEU A 309 6.10 5.79 -18.68
N PRO A 310 5.56 7.03 -18.52
CA PRO A 310 4.82 7.71 -19.58
C PRO A 310 5.60 7.89 -20.89
N GLU A 311 6.87 8.28 -20.80
CA GLU A 311 7.74 8.52 -21.98
C GLU A 311 7.90 7.28 -22.87
N ARG A 312 7.77 6.10 -22.29
CA ARG A 312 7.92 4.80 -22.98
C ARG A 312 6.59 4.11 -23.23
N LYS A 313 5.51 4.73 -22.76
CA LYS A 313 4.16 4.16 -22.73
C LYS A 313 4.10 2.78 -22.08
N GLU A 314 5.01 2.50 -21.14
CA GLU A 314 5.09 1.23 -20.41
C GLU A 314 4.24 1.28 -19.14
N VAL A 315 3.60 0.17 -18.80
CA VAL A 315 2.85 0.01 -17.56
C VAL A 315 2.97 -1.41 -17.01
N VAL A 316 3.12 -1.50 -15.69
CA VAL A 316 3.05 -2.76 -14.93
C VAL A 316 1.92 -2.64 -13.93
N ILE A 317 0.99 -3.58 -13.98
CA ILE A 317 -0.20 -3.65 -13.11
C ILE A 317 -0.17 -5.00 -12.41
N LEU A 318 -0.15 -4.99 -11.08
CA LEU A 318 -0.14 -6.19 -10.23
C LEU A 318 -1.29 -6.07 -9.23
N LEU A 319 -2.20 -7.05 -9.22
CA LEU A 319 -3.30 -7.15 -8.26
C LEU A 319 -3.15 -8.47 -7.52
N ASP A 320 -3.13 -8.44 -6.20
CA ASP A 320 -2.86 -9.59 -5.33
C ASP A 320 -3.96 -9.72 -4.26
N ASN A 321 -4.40 -10.95 -3.98
CA ASN A 321 -5.46 -11.25 -3.00
C ASN A 321 -5.05 -12.19 -1.86
N ALA A 322 -3.75 -12.49 -1.67
CA ALA A 322 -3.35 -13.41 -0.60
C ALA A 322 -2.00 -13.11 0.04
N THR A 323 -1.20 -12.24 -0.55
CA THR A 323 0.17 -11.98 -0.16
C THR A 323 0.35 -10.52 0.24
N HIS A 324 1.36 -10.30 1.08
CA HIS A 324 1.93 -8.98 1.32
C HIS A 324 3.31 -8.91 0.66
N GLY A 325 3.47 -9.59 -0.49
CA GLY A 325 4.71 -9.54 -1.25
C GLY A 325 5.01 -8.12 -1.70
N ASP A 326 6.30 -7.82 -1.85
CA ASP A 326 6.73 -6.52 -2.35
C ASP A 326 6.42 -6.43 -3.86
N LEU A 327 5.25 -5.88 -4.19
CA LEU A 327 4.84 -5.68 -5.58
C LEU A 327 5.78 -4.70 -6.31
N GLN A 328 6.47 -3.80 -5.61
CA GLN A 328 7.44 -2.88 -6.24
C GLN A 328 8.70 -3.63 -6.66
N GLU A 329 9.19 -4.57 -5.86
CA GLU A 329 10.30 -5.47 -6.27
C GLU A 329 9.90 -6.27 -7.52
N ILE A 330 8.68 -6.81 -7.58
CA ILE A 330 8.19 -7.51 -8.77
C ILE A 330 8.13 -6.56 -9.97
N ALA A 331 7.57 -5.36 -9.82
CA ALA A 331 7.49 -4.38 -10.91
C ALA A 331 8.87 -3.91 -11.37
N GLY A 332 9.82 -3.68 -10.45
CA GLY A 332 11.20 -3.32 -10.76
C GLY A 332 11.93 -4.41 -11.55
N GLY A 333 11.70 -5.68 -11.23
CA GLY A 333 12.24 -6.80 -11.98
C GLY A 333 11.62 -6.97 -13.36
N VAL A 334 10.30 -6.79 -13.47
CA VAL A 334 9.61 -6.77 -14.78
C VAL A 334 10.17 -5.66 -15.67
N LEU A 335 10.30 -4.44 -15.14
CA LEU A 335 10.90 -3.33 -15.88
C LEU A 335 12.37 -3.62 -16.21
N SER A 336 13.14 -4.23 -15.30
CA SER A 336 14.51 -4.64 -15.59
C SER A 336 14.58 -5.55 -16.84
N ILE A 337 13.69 -6.55 -16.93
CA ILE A 337 13.58 -7.42 -18.12
C ILE A 337 13.26 -6.60 -19.38
N LEU A 338 12.30 -5.66 -19.31
CA LEU A 338 11.94 -4.82 -20.46
C LEU A 338 13.11 -3.96 -20.95
N HIS A 339 14.02 -3.59 -20.05
CA HIS A 339 15.19 -2.76 -20.30
C HIS A 339 16.50 -3.56 -20.43
N GLY A 340 16.43 -4.88 -20.64
CA GLY A 340 17.59 -5.74 -20.89
C GLY A 340 18.52 -5.94 -19.69
N ILE A 341 18.01 -5.68 -18.48
CA ILE A 341 18.72 -5.83 -17.21
C ILE A 341 18.25 -7.12 -16.54
N ALA A 342 19.20 -7.96 -16.12
CA ALA A 342 18.90 -9.19 -15.41
C ALA A 342 18.18 -8.88 -14.07
N PRO A 343 16.97 -9.41 -13.84
CA PRO A 343 16.24 -9.14 -12.61
C PRO A 343 16.78 -10.01 -11.47
N ARG A 344 16.87 -9.42 -10.27
CA ARG A 344 17.00 -10.20 -9.02
C ARG A 344 15.86 -11.22 -8.91
N GLN A 345 16.23 -12.49 -8.78
CA GLN A 345 15.27 -13.59 -8.64
C GLN A 345 14.60 -13.58 -7.26
N ALA A 346 13.35 -14.02 -7.20
CA ALA A 346 12.62 -14.19 -5.95
C ALA A 346 13.41 -15.07 -4.98
N ARG A 347 13.65 -14.58 -3.77
CA ARG A 347 14.27 -15.33 -2.67
C ARG A 347 13.21 -15.69 -1.64
N MET A 348 13.30 -16.88 -1.06
CA MET A 348 12.33 -17.32 -0.06
C MET A 348 12.50 -16.47 1.22
N PRO A 349 11.43 -15.89 1.78
CA PRO A 349 11.53 -15.12 3.02
C PRO A 349 12.05 -16.01 4.16
N ILE A 350 13.20 -15.68 4.76
CA ILE A 350 13.75 -16.52 5.85
C ILE A 350 12.83 -16.54 7.07
N GLY A 351 12.05 -15.47 7.27
CA GLY A 351 11.07 -15.40 8.35
C GLY A 351 10.04 -16.54 8.28
N THR A 352 9.62 -16.95 7.08
CA THR A 352 8.71 -18.10 6.89
C THR A 352 9.33 -19.40 7.40
N VAL A 353 10.58 -19.67 7.00
CA VAL A 353 11.31 -20.88 7.44
C VAL A 353 11.55 -20.86 8.95
N MET A 354 11.86 -19.69 9.50
CA MET A 354 12.07 -19.51 10.93
C MET A 354 10.77 -19.76 11.72
N MET A 355 9.63 -19.24 11.26
CA MET A 355 8.32 -19.52 11.87
C MET A 355 7.95 -21.01 11.82
N GLU A 356 8.24 -21.69 10.71
CA GLU A 356 8.03 -23.15 10.63
C GLU A 356 8.90 -23.92 11.63
N SER A 357 10.15 -23.48 11.82
CA SER A 357 11.06 -24.07 12.82
C SER A 357 10.55 -23.81 14.25
N LEU A 358 10.09 -22.59 14.54
CA LEU A 358 9.49 -22.19 15.83
C LEU A 358 8.19 -22.90 16.16
N GLY A 359 7.49 -23.44 15.17
CA GLY A 359 6.29 -24.26 15.36
C GLY A 359 6.57 -25.74 15.60
N LYS A 360 7.80 -26.21 15.35
CA LYS A 360 8.20 -27.62 15.45
C LYS A 360 9.25 -27.89 16.54
N GLY A 361 9.91 -26.85 17.04
CA GLY A 361 10.99 -26.96 18.01
C GLY A 361 11.16 -25.70 18.84
N SER A 362 12.30 -25.62 19.53
CA SER A 362 12.67 -24.52 20.39
C SER A 362 13.15 -23.28 19.60
N THR A 363 13.09 -22.12 20.23
CA THR A 363 13.62 -20.86 19.67
C THR A 363 15.13 -20.95 19.39
N ALA A 364 15.88 -21.65 20.24
CA ALA A 364 17.31 -21.89 20.04
C ALA A 364 17.58 -22.69 18.75
N GLU A 365 16.80 -23.73 18.47
CA GLU A 365 16.91 -24.52 17.23
C GLU A 365 16.54 -23.70 16.00
N ALA A 366 15.51 -22.86 16.08
CA ALA A 366 15.12 -21.97 14.99
C ALA A 366 16.23 -20.95 14.66
N ILE A 367 16.86 -20.36 15.69
CA ILE A 367 18.00 -19.45 15.53
C ILE A 367 19.23 -20.17 14.95
N ALA A 368 19.52 -21.39 15.42
CA ALA A 368 20.61 -22.19 14.89
C ALA A 368 20.39 -22.52 13.39
N ASN A 369 19.16 -22.89 13.02
CA ASN A 369 18.78 -23.13 11.63
C ASN A 369 18.92 -21.85 10.77
N TYR A 370 18.45 -20.70 11.26
CA TYR A 370 18.65 -19.40 10.60
C TYR A 370 20.13 -19.14 10.31
N ARG A 371 21.00 -19.29 11.31
CA ARG A 371 22.45 -19.06 11.17
C ARG A 371 23.09 -20.03 10.16
N ALA A 372 22.68 -21.30 10.18
CA ALA A 372 23.16 -22.31 9.23
C ALA A 372 22.74 -21.98 7.79
N LEU A 373 21.48 -21.60 7.57
CA LEU A 373 20.96 -21.20 6.27
C LEU A 373 21.63 -19.91 5.76
N LYS A 374 21.85 -18.93 6.64
CA LYS A 374 22.56 -17.69 6.27
C LYS A 374 23.96 -17.98 5.76
N LYS A 375 24.68 -18.91 6.38
CA LYS A 375 26.04 -19.30 5.98
C LYS A 375 26.08 -20.11 4.68
N THR A 376 25.09 -20.98 4.45
CA THR A 376 25.16 -22.01 3.38
C THR A 376 24.27 -21.73 2.18
N LYS A 377 23.25 -20.88 2.33
CA LYS A 377 22.19 -20.65 1.34
C LYS A 377 21.77 -19.18 1.23
N GLU A 378 22.69 -18.25 1.48
CA GLU A 378 22.42 -16.79 1.45
C GLU A 378 21.71 -16.33 0.16
N ALA A 379 22.10 -16.87 -1.00
CA ALA A 379 21.49 -16.50 -2.28
C ALA A 379 20.04 -17.00 -2.46
N GLN A 380 19.61 -17.99 -1.67
CA GLN A 380 18.28 -18.63 -1.82
C GLN A 380 17.20 -17.96 -0.98
N TYR A 381 17.58 -17.27 0.10
CA TYR A 381 16.65 -16.66 1.05
C TYR A 381 16.84 -15.15 1.14
N ASP A 382 15.76 -14.45 1.46
CA ASP A 382 15.84 -13.06 1.90
C ASP A 382 16.18 -13.06 3.40
N PHE A 383 17.33 -12.49 3.74
CA PHE A 383 17.83 -12.34 5.11
C PHE A 383 17.73 -10.89 5.62
N SER A 384 16.93 -10.04 4.97
CA SER A 384 16.78 -8.64 5.36
C SER A 384 16.29 -8.45 6.80
N GLU A 385 16.58 -7.30 7.38
CA GLU A 385 16.22 -6.92 8.75
C GLU A 385 14.73 -7.12 9.05
N SER A 386 13.88 -6.77 8.08
CA SER A 386 12.43 -6.85 8.22
C SER A 386 11.91 -8.28 8.41
N GLN A 387 12.65 -9.29 7.94
CA GLN A 387 12.29 -10.69 8.09
C GLN A 387 12.29 -11.11 9.57
N LEU A 388 13.39 -10.86 10.27
CA LEU A 388 13.50 -11.15 11.71
C LEU A 388 12.56 -10.27 12.52
N ASN A 389 12.41 -9.00 12.13
CA ASN A 389 11.48 -8.09 12.79
C ASN A 389 10.04 -8.62 12.75
N THR A 390 9.60 -9.08 11.58
CA THR A 390 8.25 -9.65 11.37
C THR A 390 8.02 -10.89 12.24
N VAL A 391 9.02 -11.77 12.35
CA VAL A 391 8.97 -12.95 13.24
C VAL A 391 8.81 -12.53 14.69
N GLY A 392 9.63 -11.57 15.16
CA GLY A 392 9.57 -11.08 16.54
C GLY A 392 8.19 -10.50 16.91
N TYR A 393 7.62 -9.65 16.05
CA TYR A 393 6.27 -9.10 16.29
C TYR A 393 5.16 -10.15 16.22
N HIS A 394 5.32 -11.19 15.41
CA HIS A 394 4.39 -12.31 15.42
C HIS A 394 4.38 -13.00 16.79
N LEU A 395 5.56 -13.28 17.33
CA LEU A 395 5.72 -13.92 18.64
C LEU A 395 5.14 -13.04 19.77
N LEU A 396 5.38 -11.72 19.74
CA LEU A 396 4.78 -10.79 20.70
C LEU A 396 3.25 -10.85 20.69
N ARG A 397 2.65 -10.84 19.49
CA ARG A 397 1.18 -10.92 19.34
C ARG A 397 0.60 -12.23 19.85
N ASP A 398 1.35 -13.31 19.76
CA ASP A 398 0.96 -14.63 20.29
C ASP A 398 1.25 -14.76 21.80
N GLY A 399 1.76 -13.72 22.45
CA GLY A 399 2.15 -13.75 23.86
C GLY A 399 3.45 -14.50 24.15
N ARG A 400 4.19 -14.94 23.12
CA ARG A 400 5.50 -15.61 23.23
C ARG A 400 6.62 -14.57 23.44
N VAL A 401 6.51 -13.77 24.50
CA VAL A 401 7.36 -12.59 24.72
C VAL A 401 8.85 -12.95 24.84
N VAL A 402 9.19 -14.02 25.58
CA VAL A 402 10.59 -14.46 25.75
C VAL A 402 11.21 -14.89 24.41
N ASP A 403 10.45 -15.61 23.59
CA ASP A 403 10.92 -16.02 22.26
C ASP A 403 11.12 -14.80 21.35
N ALA A 404 10.21 -13.82 21.42
CA ALA A 404 10.33 -12.58 20.66
C ALA A 404 11.62 -11.83 21.01
N ILE A 405 11.97 -11.73 22.30
CA ILE A 405 13.24 -11.12 22.75
C ILE A 405 14.44 -11.82 22.10
N GLU A 406 14.49 -13.15 22.09
CA GLU A 406 15.60 -13.88 21.47
C GLU A 406 15.70 -13.66 19.97
N VAL A 407 14.57 -13.56 19.26
CA VAL A 407 14.56 -13.23 17.83
C VAL A 407 15.00 -11.78 17.58
N PHE A 408 14.57 -10.82 18.39
CA PHE A 408 15.00 -9.42 18.26
C PHE A 408 16.48 -9.24 18.62
N LYS A 409 17.01 -10.00 19.59
CA LYS A 409 18.46 -10.06 19.87
C LYS A 409 19.24 -10.54 18.64
N LEU A 410 18.78 -11.62 17.99
CA LEU A 410 19.37 -12.08 16.74
C LEU A 410 19.30 -10.99 15.65
N ASN A 411 18.23 -10.20 15.61
CA ASN A 411 18.08 -9.09 14.67
C ASN A 411 19.14 -8.00 14.93
N VAL A 412 19.29 -7.55 16.18
CA VAL A 412 20.33 -6.60 16.60
C VAL A 412 21.74 -7.13 16.33
N GLU A 413 22.02 -8.40 16.62
CA GLU A 413 23.30 -9.05 16.29
C GLU A 413 23.59 -9.01 14.79
N THR A 414 22.56 -9.24 13.98
CA THR A 414 22.69 -9.28 12.53
C THR A 414 22.80 -7.89 11.90
N PHE A 415 22.10 -6.91 12.47
CA PHE A 415 21.97 -5.55 11.96
C PHE A 415 22.28 -4.52 13.07
N PRO A 416 23.54 -4.47 13.57
CA PRO A 416 23.89 -3.67 14.75
C PRO A 416 23.77 -2.16 14.57
N LYS A 417 23.57 -1.69 13.33
CA LYS A 417 23.34 -0.28 12.97
C LYS A 417 21.87 0.04 12.67
N GLY A 418 20.98 -0.93 12.72
CA GLY A 418 19.54 -0.73 12.47
C GLY A 418 18.87 -0.16 13.71
N ALA A 419 18.54 1.13 13.71
CA ALA A 419 17.83 1.78 14.83
C ALA A 419 16.54 1.02 15.20
N ASN A 420 15.76 0.63 14.18
CA ASN A 420 14.53 -0.14 14.31
C ASN A 420 14.71 -1.51 15.00
N CYS A 421 15.87 -2.15 14.89
CA CYS A 421 16.16 -3.40 15.60
C CYS A 421 16.17 -3.19 17.12
N TYR A 422 16.78 -2.09 17.58
CA TYR A 422 16.82 -1.75 18.99
C TYR A 422 15.46 -1.26 19.48
N ASP A 423 14.74 -0.47 18.68
CA ASP A 423 13.38 -0.05 19.02
C ASP A 423 12.46 -1.25 19.28
N SER A 424 12.45 -2.22 18.36
CA SER A 424 11.62 -3.43 18.46
C SER A 424 12.06 -4.35 19.61
N LEU A 425 13.37 -4.43 19.89
CA LEU A 425 13.88 -5.15 21.07
C LEU A 425 13.47 -4.45 22.38
N GLY A 426 13.50 -3.12 22.40
CA GLY A 426 13.03 -2.29 23.52
C GLY A 426 11.56 -2.53 23.84
N GLU A 427 10.70 -2.60 22.80
CA GLU A 427 9.29 -2.95 22.95
C GLU A 427 9.09 -4.34 23.56
N ALA A 428 9.87 -5.33 23.11
CA ALA A 428 9.76 -6.68 23.64
C ALA A 428 10.17 -6.76 25.12
N TYR A 429 11.23 -6.06 25.53
CA TYR A 429 11.61 -5.96 26.94
C TYR A 429 10.57 -5.21 27.77
N ALA A 430 10.00 -4.13 27.25
CA ALA A 430 8.92 -3.41 27.93
C ALA A 430 7.69 -4.32 28.14
N ALA A 431 7.31 -5.09 27.12
CA ALA A 431 6.24 -6.09 27.22
C ALA A 431 6.55 -7.22 28.21
N HIS A 432 7.82 -7.54 28.40
CA HIS A 432 8.28 -8.51 29.41
C HIS A 432 8.33 -7.93 30.84
N GLY A 433 8.27 -6.61 30.99
CA GLY A 433 8.44 -5.91 32.26
C GLY A 433 9.89 -5.58 32.61
N ASP A 434 10.85 -5.81 31.71
CA ASP A 434 12.26 -5.45 31.90
C ASP A 434 12.50 -3.99 31.49
N LYS A 435 12.14 -3.08 32.40
CA LYS A 435 12.24 -1.63 32.18
C LYS A 435 13.68 -1.16 31.94
N GLU A 436 14.67 -1.78 32.57
CA GLU A 436 16.08 -1.41 32.40
C GLU A 436 16.54 -1.69 30.97
N GLN A 437 16.30 -2.91 30.47
CA GLN A 437 16.69 -3.28 29.11
C GLN A 437 15.86 -2.53 28.06
N ALA A 438 14.58 -2.27 28.32
CA ALA A 438 13.74 -1.47 27.42
C ALA A 438 14.34 -0.06 27.20
N ILE A 439 14.65 0.65 28.30
CA ILE A 439 15.24 1.99 28.26
C ILE A 439 16.60 1.98 27.53
N ALA A 440 17.46 1.00 27.82
CA ALA A 440 18.76 0.89 27.17
C ALA A 440 18.63 0.77 25.64
N ASN A 441 17.68 -0.03 25.17
CA ASN A 441 17.46 -0.25 23.74
C ASN A 441 16.82 0.96 23.04
N TYR A 442 15.83 1.63 23.64
CA TYR A 442 15.28 2.86 23.06
C TYR A 442 16.31 3.98 22.96
N ARG A 443 17.18 4.14 23.98
CA ARG A 443 18.30 5.08 23.92
C ARG A 443 19.25 4.74 22.77
N LYS A 444 19.57 3.45 22.58
CA LYS A 444 20.42 3.02 21.46
C LYS A 444 19.75 3.27 20.10
N SER A 445 18.44 3.08 20.00
CA SER A 445 17.70 3.43 18.80
C SER A 445 17.80 4.93 18.50
N LEU A 446 17.70 5.81 19.51
CA LEU A 446 17.82 7.26 19.31
C LEU A 446 19.24 7.72 18.98
N GLU A 447 20.25 7.01 19.48
CA GLU A 447 21.64 7.25 19.10
C GLU A 447 21.84 6.99 17.59
N LEU A 448 21.21 5.94 17.07
CA LEU A 448 21.30 5.56 15.65
C LEU A 448 20.38 6.36 14.74
N ASP A 449 19.19 6.72 15.24
CA ASP A 449 18.21 7.58 14.56
C ASP A 449 17.59 8.57 15.55
N PRO A 450 18.13 9.81 15.63
CA PRO A 450 17.60 10.85 16.52
C PRO A 450 16.17 11.29 16.21
N LYS A 451 15.59 10.87 15.08
CA LYS A 451 14.22 11.20 14.66
C LYS A 451 13.21 10.10 15.00
N ASN A 452 13.61 9.03 15.69
CA ASN A 452 12.69 7.97 16.08
C ASN A 452 11.72 8.47 17.17
N GLU A 453 10.53 8.92 16.75
CA GLU A 453 9.49 9.45 17.63
C GLU A 453 8.94 8.39 18.61
N ASN A 454 8.93 7.11 18.23
CA ASN A 454 8.48 6.02 19.12
C ASN A 454 9.41 5.90 20.32
N ALA A 455 10.73 5.82 20.08
CA ALA A 455 11.71 5.72 21.14
C ALA A 455 11.66 6.93 22.10
N VAL A 456 11.47 8.15 21.59
CA VAL A 456 11.27 9.35 22.43
C VAL A 456 10.04 9.19 23.33
N LYS A 457 8.91 8.78 22.76
CA LYS A 457 7.66 8.58 23.49
C LYS A 457 7.82 7.51 24.57
N MET A 458 8.36 6.35 24.21
CA MET A 458 8.50 5.22 25.12
C MET A 458 9.47 5.51 26.26
N LEU A 459 10.56 6.23 26.02
CA LEU A 459 11.45 6.68 27.10
C LEU A 459 10.74 7.61 28.08
N LYS A 460 9.94 8.56 27.58
CA LYS A 460 9.16 9.46 28.43
C LYS A 460 8.16 8.71 29.31
N GLU A 461 7.57 7.63 28.81
CA GLU A 461 6.65 6.79 29.58
C GLU A 461 7.39 5.91 30.60
N LEU A 462 8.46 5.26 30.16
CA LEU A 462 9.23 4.34 30.99
C LEU A 462 10.04 5.06 32.07
N GLU A 463 10.58 6.24 31.84
CA GLU A 463 11.42 6.96 32.81
C GLU A 463 10.61 7.69 33.89
N GLN A 464 9.28 7.73 33.79
CA GLN A 464 8.46 8.31 34.85
C GLN A 464 8.60 7.51 36.16
N PRO A 465 8.76 8.18 37.32
CA PRO A 465 8.71 7.51 38.61
C PRO A 465 7.33 6.86 38.79
N ALA A 466 7.31 5.65 39.35
CA ALA A 466 6.05 4.98 39.63
C ALA A 466 5.18 5.89 40.50
N ALA A 467 3.94 6.16 40.06
CA ALA A 467 2.99 6.95 40.82
C ALA A 467 2.87 6.34 42.22
N THR A 468 3.28 7.11 43.23
CA THR A 468 3.18 6.72 44.63
C THR A 468 1.70 6.54 44.93
N ARG A 469 1.27 5.30 45.18
CA ARG A 469 -0.10 4.99 45.58
C ARG A 469 -0.35 5.39 47.02
#